data_AF-A0A2A2GGH7-F1
#
_entry.id   AF-A0A2A2GGH7-F1
#
_cell.length_a   1.000
_cell.length_b   1.000
_cell.length_c   1.000
_cell.angle_alpha   90.00
_cell.angle_beta   90.00
_cell.angle_gamma   90.00
#
_symmetry.space_group_name_H-M   'P 1'
#
loop_
_entity.id
_entity.type
_entity.pdbx_description
1 polymer ?
#
loop_
_entity_poly.entity_id
_entity_poly.type
_entity_poly.pdbx_seq_one_letter_code
_entity_poly.pdbx_strand_id
1 'polypeptide(L)'
;MPVAHPVAVKLNPEVHARVRELAKAQHRSPHYLMREAITQYVEREEKREAFRQEALAAWSAYQASGLHVTHAEADAWLARLEAGQDVEAPECQN
;
A
#
# COMPACT_ATOMS: atom_id res chain seq x y z
N MET A 1 -0.54 16.88 -21.24
CA MET A 1 0.26 17.34 -20.07
C MET A 1 -0.69 17.38 -18.89
N PRO A 2 -0.47 16.63 -17.80
CA PRO A 2 -1.31 16.74 -16.62
C PRO A 2 -1.26 18.18 -16.09
N VAL A 3 -2.42 18.75 -15.79
CA VAL A 3 -2.55 20.14 -15.34
C VAL A 3 -2.31 20.17 -13.83
N ALA A 4 -1.31 20.93 -13.39
CA ALA A 4 -1.09 21.13 -11.97
C ALA A 4 -2.10 22.14 -11.43
N HIS A 5 -2.84 21.77 -10.39
CA HIS A 5 -3.79 22.66 -9.71
C HIS A 5 -3.17 23.15 -8.39
N PRO A 6 -3.01 24.48 -8.19
CA PRO A 6 -2.51 25.00 -6.93
C PRO A 6 -3.54 24.76 -5.82
N VAL A 7 -3.10 24.18 -4.70
CA VAL A 7 -3.94 23.95 -3.51
C VAL A 7 -3.25 24.59 -2.31
N ALA A 8 -3.98 25.43 -1.57
CA ALA A 8 -3.51 26.00 -0.32
C ALA A 8 -3.80 25.03 0.83
N VAL A 9 -2.74 24.57 1.51
CA VAL A 9 -2.85 23.69 2.68
C VAL A 9 -2.46 24.46 3.93
N LYS A 10 -3.35 24.46 4.93
CA LYS A 10 -3.04 25.06 6.24
C LYS A 10 -2.19 24.08 7.04
N LEU A 11 -1.00 24.53 7.43
CA LEU A 11 -0.10 23.78 8.29
C LEU A 11 0.00 24.45 9.66
N ASN A 12 0.10 23.63 10.71
CA ASN A 12 0.50 24.12 12.01
C ASN A 12 1.88 24.81 11.89
N PRO A 13 2.10 25.99 12.51
CA PRO A 13 3.38 26.71 12.44
C PRO A 13 4.60 25.86 12.80
N GLU A 14 4.47 24.95 13.78
CA GLU A 14 5.55 24.05 14.19
C GLU A 14 5.90 23.05 13.08
N VAL A 15 4.88 22.44 12.47
CA VAL A 15 5.06 21.51 11.34
C VAL A 15 5.68 22.23 10.14
N HIS A 16 5.22 23.45 9.84
CA HIS A 16 5.77 24.26 8.76
C HIS A 16 7.26 24.58 8.99
N ALA A 17 7.65 24.93 10.23
CA ALA A 17 9.06 25.15 10.58
C ALA A 17 9.90 23.88 10.41
N ARG A 18 9.41 22.73 10.88
CA ARG A 18 10.08 21.44 10.73
C ARG A 18 10.28 21.04 9.27
N VAL A 19 9.26 21.22 8.42
CA VAL A 19 9.37 20.97 6.97
C VAL A 19 10.42 21.88 6.33
N ARG A 20 10.49 23.15 6.74
CA ARG A 20 11.50 24.08 6.20
C ARG A 20 12.92 23.66 6.55
N GLU A 21 13.19 23.27 7.79
CA GLU A 21 14.52 22.79 8.19
C GLU A 21 14.87 21.46 7.50
N LEU A 22 13.91 20.54 7.37
CA LEU A 22 14.10 19.30 6.64
C LEU A 22 14.43 19.55 5.16
N ALA A 23 13.74 20.50 4.53
CA ALA A 23 13.98 20.86 3.14
C ALA A 23 15.39 21.42 2.92
N LYS A 24 15.87 22.28 3.85
CA LYS A 24 17.25 22.79 3.82
C LYS A 24 18.26 21.65 3.92
N ALA A 25 18.08 20.75 4.88
CA ALA A 25 18.98 19.61 5.10
C ALA A 25 19.05 18.68 3.87
N GLN A 26 17.94 18.55 3.13
CA GLN A 26 17.85 17.72 1.92
C GLN A 26 18.16 18.47 0.62
N HIS A 27 18.50 19.75 0.66
CA HIS A 27 18.65 20.61 -0.52
C HIS A 27 17.43 20.58 -1.46
N ARG A 28 16.23 20.56 -0.89
CA ARG A 28 14.95 20.60 -1.62
C ARG A 28 14.13 21.83 -1.22
N SER A 29 13.11 22.16 -2.02
CA SER A 29 12.15 23.19 -1.63
C SER A 29 11.14 22.63 -0.61
N PRO A 30 10.65 23.43 0.35
CA PRO A 30 9.58 23.01 1.26
C PRO A 30 8.33 22.53 0.50
N HIS A 31 8.00 23.19 -0.61
CA HIS A 31 6.90 22.80 -1.49
C HIS A 31 7.07 21.40 -2.08
N TYR A 32 8.29 21.04 -2.50
CA TYR A 32 8.57 19.68 -3.00
C TYR A 32 8.28 18.63 -1.93
N LEU A 33 8.76 18.84 -0.69
CA LEU A 33 8.51 17.91 0.42
C LEU A 33 7.03 17.81 0.78
N MET A 34 6.28 18.91 0.74
CA MET A 34 4.84 18.88 1.01
C MET A 34 4.09 18.05 -0.04
N ARG A 35 4.40 18.26 -1.33
CA ARG A 35 3.78 17.48 -2.41
C ARG A 35 4.12 15.99 -2.28
N GLU A 36 5.40 15.70 -2.05
CA GLU A 36 5.88 14.34 -1.87
C GLU A 36 5.19 13.64 -0.69
N ALA A 37 5.06 14.32 0.45
CA ALA A 37 4.38 13.78 1.61
C ALA A 37 2.90 13.47 1.35
N ILE A 38 2.20 14.34 0.59
CA ILE A 38 0.80 14.11 0.19
C ILE A 38 0.71 12.91 -0.77
N THR A 39 1.59 12.83 -1.77
CA THR A 39 1.64 11.69 -2.71
C THR A 39 1.85 10.38 -1.96
N GLN A 40 2.86 10.31 -1.09
CA GLN A 40 3.14 9.11 -0.30
C GLN A 40 1.98 8.72 0.64
N TYR A 41 1.25 9.71 1.18
CA TYR A 41 0.06 9.44 1.98
C TYR A 41 -1.05 8.81 1.13
N VAL A 42 -1.38 9.45 0.01
CA VAL A 42 -2.44 8.95 -0.90
C VAL A 42 -2.13 7.54 -1.39
N GLU A 43 -0.92 7.30 -1.88
CA GLU A 43 -0.51 5.96 -2.36
C GLU A 43 -0.61 4.90 -1.26
N ARG A 44 -0.29 5.25 -0.01
CA ARG A 44 -0.41 4.32 1.12
C ARG A 44 -1.87 4.01 1.44
N GLU A 45 -2.73 5.02 1.47
CA GLU A 45 -4.15 4.84 1.74
C GLU A 45 -4.84 4.05 0.61
N GLU A 46 -4.48 4.30 -0.65
CA GLU A 46 -4.99 3.53 -1.80
C GLU A 46 -4.59 2.07 -1.71
N LYS A 47 -3.32 1.76 -1.42
CA LYS A 47 -2.86 0.37 -1.22
C LYS A 47 -3.57 -0.31 -0.06
N ARG A 48 -3.78 0.42 1.04
CA ARG A 48 -4.47 -0.10 2.23
C ARG A 48 -5.93 -0.42 1.92
N GLU A 49 -6.61 0.46 1.20
CA GLU A 49 -8.00 0.26 0.81
C GLU A 49 -8.14 -0.87 -0.20
N ALA A 50 -7.25 -0.96 -1.20
CA ALA A 50 -7.23 -2.08 -2.13
C ALA A 50 -7.09 -3.42 -1.40
N PHE A 51 -6.11 -3.54 -0.50
CA PHE A 51 -5.92 -4.74 0.31
C PHE A 51 -7.15 -5.08 1.17
N ARG A 52 -7.80 -4.06 1.76
CA ARG A 52 -9.04 -4.25 2.53
C ARG A 52 -10.17 -4.79 1.67
N GLN A 53 -10.34 -4.24 0.47
CA GLN A 53 -11.39 -4.66 -0.47
C GLN A 53 -11.14 -6.09 -0.97
N GLU A 54 -9.88 -6.43 -1.29
CA GLU A 54 -9.47 -7.79 -1.66
C GLU A 54 -9.79 -8.79 -0.55
N ALA A 55 -9.45 -8.47 0.70
CA ALA A 55 -9.76 -9.33 1.85
C ALA A 55 -11.26 -9.54 2.05
N LEU A 56 -12.07 -8.49 1.90
CA LEU A 56 -13.54 -8.60 1.97
C LEU A 56 -14.11 -9.44 0.83
N ALA A 57 -13.59 -9.28 -0.39
CA ALA A 57 -14.00 -10.07 -1.54
C ALA A 57 -13.66 -11.56 -1.34
N ALA A 58 -12.44 -11.86 -0.88
CA ALA A 58 -12.01 -13.22 -0.56
C ALA A 58 -12.90 -13.85 0.54
N TRP A 59 -13.21 -13.09 1.60
CA TRP A 59 -14.10 -13.55 2.66
C TRP A 59 -15.51 -13.85 2.15
N SER A 60 -16.09 -12.96 1.34
CA SER A 60 -17.40 -13.16 0.72
C SER A 60 -17.42 -14.40 -0.19
N ALA A 61 -16.37 -14.60 -0.99
CA ALA A 61 -16.22 -15.76 -1.87
C ALA A 61 -16.14 -17.08 -1.08
N TYR A 62 -15.37 -17.10 0.01
CA TYR A 62 -15.29 -18.26 0.91
C TYR A 62 -16.66 -18.54 1.55
N GLN A 63 -17.34 -17.52 2.09
CA GLN A 63 -18.67 -17.70 2.68
C GLN A 63 -19.70 -18.25 1.67
N ALA A 64 -19.60 -17.87 0.41
CA ALA A 64 -20.52 -18.31 -0.63
C ALA A 64 -20.20 -19.72 -1.19
N SER A 65 -18.92 -20.06 -1.33
CA SER A 65 -18.49 -21.28 -2.04
C SER A 65 -17.96 -22.39 -1.14
N GLY A 66 -17.46 -22.04 0.05
CA GLY A 66 -16.67 -22.91 0.94
C GLY A 66 -15.22 -23.11 0.49
N LEU A 67 -14.86 -22.67 -0.73
CA LEU A 67 -13.58 -23.00 -1.35
C LEU A 67 -12.43 -22.29 -0.61
N HIS A 68 -11.42 -23.06 -0.22
CA HIS A 68 -10.24 -22.58 0.48
C HIS A 68 -9.02 -23.44 0.15
N VAL A 69 -7.83 -22.89 0.39
CA VAL A 69 -6.60 -23.68 0.42
C VAL A 69 -6.42 -24.18 1.86
N THR A 70 -6.15 -25.47 2.03
CA THR A 70 -5.88 -26.00 3.38
C THR A 70 -4.52 -25.53 3.89
N HIS A 71 -4.32 -25.53 5.21
CA HIS A 71 -3.03 -25.15 5.79
C HIS A 71 -1.86 -25.98 5.23
N ALA A 72 -2.04 -27.28 5.03
CA ALA A 72 -1.01 -28.17 4.50
C ALA A 72 -0.62 -27.82 3.06
N GLU A 73 -1.59 -27.45 2.22
CA GLU A 73 -1.34 -27.03 0.84
C GLU A 73 -0.62 -25.68 0.79
N ALA A 74 -1.03 -24.74 1.62
CA ALA A 74 -0.37 -23.44 1.74
C ALA A 74 1.08 -23.59 2.22
N ASP A 75 1.33 -24.42 3.25
CA ASP A 75 2.66 -24.67 3.80
C ASP A 75 3.59 -25.33 2.76
N ALA A 76 3.09 -26.35 2.04
CA ALA A 76 3.83 -27.02 0.98
C ALA A 76 4.16 -26.07 -0.19
N TRP A 77 3.24 -25.16 -0.54
CA TRP A 77 3.48 -24.14 -1.55
C TRP A 77 4.53 -23.11 -1.09
N LEU A 78 4.40 -22.57 0.12
CA LEU A 78 5.35 -21.61 0.69
C LEU A 78 6.76 -22.20 0.80
N ALA A 79 6.92 -23.45 1.21
CA ALA A 79 8.22 -24.12 1.29
C ALA A 79 8.93 -24.20 -0.08
N ARG A 80 8.18 -24.34 -1.17
CA ARG A 80 8.75 -24.35 -2.54
C ARG A 80 9.21 -22.96 -2.97
N LEU A 81 8.43 -21.93 -2.65
CA LEU A 81 8.82 -20.53 -2.88
C LEU A 81 10.09 -20.16 -2.08
N GLU A 82 10.16 -20.56 -0.81
CA GLU A 82 11.35 -20.36 0.05
C GLU A 82 12.59 -21.07 -0.50
N ALA A 83 12.42 -22.21 -1.17
CA ALA A 83 13.48 -22.91 -1.87
C ALA A 83 13.90 -22.24 -3.21
N GLY A 84 13.32 -21.09 -3.56
CA GLY A 84 13.60 -20.33 -4.77
C GLY A 84 12.94 -20.87 -6.03
N GLN A 85 11.92 -21.74 -5.89
CA GLN A 85 11.12 -22.19 -7.03
C GLN A 85 10.03 -21.16 -7.32
N ASP A 86 9.84 -20.81 -8.59
CA ASP A 86 8.74 -19.96 -9.03
C ASP A 86 7.53 -20.84 -9.35
N VAL A 87 6.59 -20.96 -8.40
CA VAL A 87 5.46 -21.88 -8.46
C VAL A 87 4.16 -21.15 -8.16
N GLU A 88 3.15 -21.39 -8.99
CA GLU A 88 1.82 -20.79 -8.83
C GLU A 88 1.15 -21.23 -7.51
N ALA A 89 0.27 -20.38 -6.99
CA ALA A 89 -0.54 -20.71 -5.81
C ALA A 89 -1.48 -21.90 -6.10
N PRO A 90 -1.73 -22.78 -5.11
CA PRO A 90 -2.69 -23.87 -5.25
C PRO A 90 -4.11 -23.34 -5.46
N GLU A 91 -4.92 -24.09 -6.21
CA GLU A 91 -6.34 -23.77 -6.41
C GLU A 91 -7.14 -23.98 -5.10
N CYS A 92 -8.14 -23.13 -4.84
CA CYS A 92 -9.02 -23.30 -3.70
C CYS A 92 -9.97 -24.50 -3.90
N GLN A 93 -10.14 -25.32 -2.87
CA GLN A 93 -10.97 -26.53 -2.87
C GLN A 93 -11.88 -26.62 -1.64
N ASN A 94 -12.85 -27.55 -1.66
CA ASN A 94 -13.82 -27.78 -0.57
C ASN A 94 -13.45 -28.99 0.29
#